data_AF-C2CHA9-F1
#
_entry.id   AF-C2CHA9-F1
#
_cell.length_a   1.000
_cell.length_b   1.000
_cell.length_c   1.000
_cell.angle_alpha   90.00
_cell.angle_beta   90.00
_cell.angle_gamma   90.00
#
_symmetry.space_group_name_H-M   'P 1'
#
loop_
_entity.id
_entity.type
_entity.pdbx_description
1 polymer ?
#
loop_
_entity_poly.entity_id
_entity_poly.type
_entity_poly.pdbx_seq_one_letter_code
_entity_poly.pdbx_strand_id
1 'polypeptide(L)' 'MNIIILGAGKVGSYLTSDLAEDGHDILVIDHDKDVLDKLLAANDIM' A
#
# COMPACT_ATOMS: atom_id res chain seq x y z
N MET A 1 -1.20 -1.16 -13.66
CA MET A 1 -0.36 -2.39 -13.67
C MET A 1 -0.59 -3.12 -12.35
N ASN A 2 -0.23 -4.41 -12.24
CA ASN A 2 -0.39 -5.17 -11.00
C ASN A 2 0.93 -5.13 -10.22
N ILE A 3 0.90 -4.63 -8.98
CA ILE A 3 2.08 -4.38 -8.16
C ILE A 3 1.89 -5.04 -6.79
N ILE A 4 2.92 -5.75 -6.32
CA ILE A 4 2.93 -6.35 -4.98
C ILE A 4 4.01 -5.65 -4.17
N ILE A 5 3.63 -5.08 -3.02
CA ILE A 5 4.55 -4.41 -2.09
C ILE A 5 4.65 -5.25 -0.81
N LEU A 6 5.86 -5.70 -0.49
CA LEU A 6 6.17 -6.42 0.74
C LEU A 6 6.79 -5.45 1.74
N GLY A 7 6.03 -5.08 2.76
CA GLY A 7 6.42 -4.11 3.78
C GLY A 7 5.81 -2.72 3.53
N ALA A 8 5.04 -2.26 4.50
CA ALA A 8 4.28 -1.01 4.53
C ALA A 8 4.90 0.06 5.44
N GLY A 9 6.20 -0.06 5.74
CA GLY A 9 6.97 0.97 6.43
C GLY A 9 7.05 2.29 5.63
N LYS A 10 7.94 3.21 6.01
CA LYS A 10 8.04 4.54 5.37
C LYS A 10 8.08 4.53 3.84
N VAL A 11 8.89 3.66 3.26
CA VAL A 11 9.06 3.62 1.79
C VAL A 11 7.90 2.90 1.13
N GLY A 12 7.47 1.77 1.69
CA GLY A 12 6.35 0.99 1.14
C GLY A 12 5.04 1.77 1.15
N SER A 13 4.75 2.48 2.23
CA SER A 13 3.58 3.36 2.32
C SER A 13 3.61 4.49 1.31
N TYR A 14 4.75 5.19 1.17
CA TYR A 14 4.90 6.24 0.16
C TYR A 14 4.66 5.71 -1.26
N LEU A 15 5.31 4.61 -1.63
CA LEU A 15 5.13 3.98 -2.95
C LEU A 15 3.69 3.53 -3.17
N THR A 16 3.06 2.96 -2.14
CA THR A 16 1.66 2.53 -2.21
C THR A 16 0.75 3.71 -2.56
N SER A 17 0.89 4.84 -1.88
CA SER A 17 0.08 6.03 -2.14
C SER A 17 0.33 6.62 -3.53
N ASP A 18 1.59 6.80 -3.91
CA ASP A 18 2.00 7.37 -5.20
C ASP A 18 1.45 6.51 -6.37
N LEU A 19 1.62 5.19 -6.29
CA LEU A 19 1.16 4.27 -7.33
C LEU A 19 -0.37 4.08 -7.33
N ALA A 20 -1.03 4.23 -6.17
CA ALA A 20 -2.49 4.17 -6.10
C ALA A 20 -3.12 5.42 -6.74
N GLU A 21 -2.53 6.60 -6.55
CA GLU A 21 -2.94 7.83 -7.22
C GLU A 21 -2.81 7.71 -8.76
N ASP A 22 -1.80 6.99 -9.24
CA ASP A 22 -1.61 6.65 -10.66
C ASP A 22 -2.58 5.56 -11.19
N GLY A 23 -3.50 5.07 -10.34
CA GLY A 23 -4.56 4.13 -10.73
C GLY A 23 -4.05 2.71 -11.00
N HIS A 24 -3.02 2.27 -10.29
CA HIS A 24 -2.53 0.89 -10.36
C HIS A 24 -3.24 -0.05 -9.37
N ASP A 25 -3.32 -1.34 -9.71
CA ASP A 25 -3.83 -2.38 -8.81
C ASP A 25 -2.68 -2.85 -7.92
N ILE A 26 -2.79 -2.58 -6.62
CA ILE A 26 -1.72 -2.80 -5.65
C ILE A 26 -2.19 -3.75 -4.55
N LEU A 27 -1.35 -4.75 -4.27
CA LEU A 27 -1.48 -5.64 -3.11
C LEU A 27 -0.35 -5.37 -2.13
N VAL A 28 -0.69 -5.01 -0.88
CA VAL A 28 0.32 -4.75 0.16
C VAL A 28 0.30 -5.85 1.21
N ILE A 29 1.49 -6.38 1.54
CA ILE A 29 1.65 -7.41 2.58
C ILE A 29 2.59 -6.87 3.65
N ASP A 30 2.11 -6.77 4.88
CA ASP A 30 2.91 -6.50 6.06
C ASP A 30 2.48 -7.42 7.21
N HIS A 31 3.38 -7.63 8.17
CA HIS A 31 3.11 -8.34 9.42
C HIS A 31 2.41 -7.44 10.46
N ASP A 32 2.60 -6.13 10.37
CA ASP A 32 1.97 -5.14 11.25
C ASP A 32 0.60 -4.72 10.70
N LYS A 33 -0.45 -5.21 11.37
CA LYS A 33 -1.83 -4.92 10.99
C LYS A 33 -2.19 -3.43 11.15
N ASP A 34 -1.63 -2.75 12.15
CA ASP A 34 -1.96 -1.33 12.40
C ASP A 34 -1.48 -0.44 11.25
N VAL A 35 -0.38 -0.83 10.59
CA VAL A 35 0.14 -0.14 9.42
C VAL A 35 -0.76 -0.39 8.20
N LEU A 36 -1.21 -1.64 8.00
CA LEU A 36 -2.15 -1.98 6.92
C LEU A 36 -3.48 -1.25 7.06
N ASP A 37 -4.06 -1.22 8.27
CA ASP A 37 -5.34 -0.54 8.52
C ASP A 37 -5.24 0.97 8.22
N LYS A 38 -4.11 1.61 8.52
CA LYS A 38 -3.84 3.01 8.17
C LYS A 38 -3.74 3.23 6.67
N LEU A 39 -3.07 2.32 5.95
CA LEU A 39 -2.92 2.43 4.50
C LEU A 39 -4.26 2.22 3.77
N LEU A 40 -5.07 1.25 4.21
CA LEU A 40 -6.41 0.99 3.68
C LEU A 40 -7.37 2.16 3.93
N ALA A 41 -7.23 2.86 5.06
CA ALA A 41 -8.05 4.04 5.34
C ALA A 41 -7.68 5.26 4.47
N ALA A 42 -6.46 5.29 3.91
CA ALA A 42 -5.92 6.43 3.17
C ALA A 42 -5.86 6.22 1.66
N ASN A 43 -5.84 4.98 1.17
CA ASN A 43 -5.64 4.64 -0.24
C ASN A 43 -6.61 3.53 -0.67
N ASP A 44 -6.92 3.47 -1.96
CA ASP A 44 -7.74 2.39 -2.55
C ASP A 44 -6.85 1.23 -2.99
N ILE A 45 -6.57 0.32 -2.04
CA ILE A 45 -5.64 -0.82 -2.21
C ILE A 45 -6.22 -2.09 -1.59
N MET A 46 -5.67 -3.25 -1.96
CA MET A 46 -6.10 -4.58 -1.47
C MET A 46 -5.13 -5.19 -0.46
#